data_AF-W4RHB4-F1
#
_entry.id   AF-W4RHB4-F1
#
_cell.length_a   1.000
_cell.length_b   1.000
_cell.length_c   1.000
_cell.angle_alpha   90.00
_cell.angle_beta   90.00
_cell.angle_gamma   90.00
#
_symmetry.space_group_name_H-M   'P 1'
#
loop_
_entity.id
_entity.type
_entity.pdbx_description
1 polymer ?
#
loop_
_entity_poly.entity_id
_entity_poly.type
_entity_poly.pdbx_seq_one_letter_code
_entity_poly.pdbx_strand_id
1 'polypeptide(L)'
;MIGRKKKAYVREVDVDYFTDANLAVQLSVLEEDKVRGNDETEIGYGDVSVRAMATIFKKIRFETHENIGSGPIYLPEEELHTSSAWISLNKELSEFGHDRLEEGLIGTSQALKHIAPLFVMCDPSDVYVVPHVKAAHNEKPTIFFYDRYPGGIGLSEKIYSGIEEILKQTKQMVKNCQCSDGCPSCIGTDTASIHSKNDVVKLLDLFLKAAV
;
A
#
# COMPACT_ATOMS: atom_id res chain seq x y z
N MET A 1 -20.25 20.25 -6.53
CA MET A 1 -20.96 18.95 -6.52
C MET A 1 -20.76 18.27 -7.86
N ILE A 2 -19.93 17.23 -7.91
CA ILE A 2 -19.81 16.37 -9.10
C ILE A 2 -20.96 15.37 -9.01
N GLY A 3 -22.12 15.73 -9.55
CA GLY A 3 -23.25 14.80 -9.69
C GLY A 3 -23.06 13.88 -10.90
N ARG A 4 -23.95 12.89 -11.09
CA ARG A 4 -24.01 11.87 -12.19
C ARG A 4 -23.56 12.31 -13.60
N LYS A 5 -23.60 13.61 -13.91
CA LYS A 5 -22.95 14.20 -15.08
C LYS A 5 -21.62 14.76 -14.60
N LYS A 6 -20.48 14.11 -14.89
CA LYS A 6 -19.09 14.50 -14.56
C LYS A 6 -18.81 16.00 -14.79
N LYS A 7 -19.34 16.87 -13.92
CA LYS A 7 -19.40 18.33 -14.05
C LYS A 7 -19.20 18.93 -12.67
N ALA A 8 -18.25 19.85 -12.55
CA ALA A 8 -18.07 20.67 -11.38
C ALA A 8 -18.45 22.11 -11.75
N TYR A 9 -19.52 22.63 -11.14
CA TYR A 9 -19.89 24.04 -11.27
C TYR A 9 -19.06 24.84 -10.26
N VAL A 10 -18.30 25.81 -10.76
CA VAL A 10 -17.43 26.67 -9.96
C VAL A 10 -17.77 28.14 -10.23
N ARG A 11 -17.44 29.00 -9.29
CA ARG A 11 -17.51 30.46 -9.44
C ARG A 11 -16.21 31.06 -8.96
N GLU A 12 -15.84 32.20 -9.52
CA GLU A 12 -14.71 32.97 -9.02
C GLU A 12 -14.98 33.45 -7.58
N VAL A 13 -13.96 33.31 -6.75
CA VAL A 13 -13.93 33.75 -5.36
C VAL A 13 -12.54 34.26 -5.06
N ASP A 14 -12.46 35.42 -4.42
CA ASP A 14 -11.21 35.96 -3.90
C ASP A 14 -11.07 35.53 -2.43
N VAL A 15 -10.16 34.59 -2.17
CA VAL A 15 -9.90 33.99 -0.85
C VAL A 15 -8.40 33.75 -0.68
N ASP A 16 -7.93 33.80 0.56
CA ASP A 16 -6.52 33.69 0.95
C ASP A 16 -6.10 32.25 1.34
N TYR A 17 -6.90 31.26 0.96
CA TYR A 17 -6.67 29.85 1.27
C TYR A 17 -7.02 28.92 0.11
N PHE A 18 -6.41 27.73 0.15
CA PHE A 18 -6.78 26.60 -0.70
C PHE A 18 -7.34 25.45 0.14
N THR A 19 -7.96 24.48 -0.51
CA THR A 19 -8.51 23.30 0.16
C THR A 19 -7.77 22.04 -0.22
N ASP A 20 -7.51 21.18 0.76
CA ASP A 20 -6.89 19.87 0.56
C ASP A 20 -7.71 18.79 1.26
N ALA A 21 -7.87 17.63 0.63
CA ALA A 21 -8.74 16.56 1.11
C ALA A 21 -7.98 15.24 1.19
N ASN A 22 -8.10 14.54 2.32
CA ASN A 22 -7.53 13.21 2.48
C ASN A 22 -8.54 12.14 2.07
N LEU A 23 -8.08 11.22 1.25
CA LEU A 23 -8.84 10.05 0.80
C LEU A 23 -8.53 8.88 1.74
N ALA A 24 -9.54 8.39 2.45
CA ALA A 24 -9.43 7.17 3.23
C ALA A 24 -9.66 5.96 2.31
N VAL A 25 -8.67 5.07 2.23
CA VAL A 25 -8.75 3.84 1.44
C VAL A 25 -8.94 2.65 2.37
N GLN A 26 -9.93 1.81 2.08
CA GLN A 26 -10.19 0.56 2.78
C GLN A 26 -10.16 -0.59 1.79
N LEU A 27 -9.39 -1.64 2.10
CA LEU A 27 -9.33 -2.86 1.30
C LEU A 27 -10.00 -4.00 2.08
N SER A 28 -10.91 -4.70 1.42
CA SER A 28 -11.61 -5.88 1.96
C SER A 28 -11.45 -7.06 1.01
N VAL A 29 -11.00 -8.21 1.51
CA VAL A 29 -10.98 -9.46 0.74
C VAL A 29 -12.41 -9.99 0.65
N LEU A 30 -12.87 -10.27 -0.57
CA LEU A 30 -14.21 -10.77 -0.85
C LEU A 30 -14.20 -12.30 -0.93
N GLU A 31 -13.27 -12.82 -1.72
CA GLU A 31 -13.10 -14.26 -1.97
C GLU A 31 -11.61 -14.59 -2.06
N GLU A 32 -11.26 -15.78 -1.58
CA GLU A 32 -9.91 -16.31 -1.64
C GLU A 32 -9.91 -17.53 -2.57
N ASP A 33 -9.28 -17.40 -3.73
CA ASP A 33 -9.28 -18.42 -4.77
C ASP A 33 -8.12 -19.40 -4.60
N LYS A 34 -6.96 -18.86 -4.23
CA LYS A 34 -5.71 -19.61 -4.10
C LYS A 34 -4.99 -19.16 -2.84
N VAL A 35 -4.71 -20.10 -1.96
CA VAL A 35 -3.78 -19.89 -0.85
C VAL A 35 -2.69 -20.96 -0.87
N ARG A 36 -1.46 -20.51 -0.63
CA ARG A 36 -0.32 -21.38 -0.37
C ARG A 36 0.56 -20.74 0.70
N GLY A 37 1.33 -21.55 1.41
CA GLY A 37 2.20 -21.05 2.46
C GLY A 37 2.58 -22.16 3.43
N ASN A 38 3.12 -21.76 4.56
CA ASN A 38 3.51 -22.65 5.64
C ASN A 38 3.20 -21.99 7.00
N ASP A 39 3.72 -22.55 8.09
CA ASP A 39 3.45 -22.05 9.44
C ASP A 39 3.96 -20.60 9.68
N GLU A 40 4.87 -20.07 8.87
CA GLU A 40 5.44 -18.72 9.02
C GLU A 40 4.80 -17.67 8.10
N THR A 41 4.39 -18.02 6.87
CA THR A 41 3.69 -17.09 5.96
C THR A 41 2.57 -17.72 5.18
N GLU A 42 1.64 -16.87 4.76
CA GLU A 42 0.52 -17.18 3.89
C GLU A 42 0.57 -16.26 2.67
N ILE A 43 0.50 -16.85 1.48
CA ILE A 43 0.42 -16.14 0.20
C ILE A 43 -0.95 -16.46 -0.37
N GLY A 44 -1.77 -15.43 -0.56
CA GLY A 44 -3.11 -15.56 -1.09
C GLY A 44 -3.30 -14.82 -2.41
N TYR A 45 -4.32 -15.24 -3.15
CA TYR A 45 -4.84 -14.58 -4.33
C TYR A 45 -6.36 -14.76 -4.38
N GLY A 46 -7.05 -13.70 -4.77
CA GLY A 46 -8.49 -13.70 -4.95
C GLY A 46 -9.03 -12.29 -5.16
N ASP A 47 -10.33 -12.13 -5.00
CA ASP A 47 -11.04 -10.88 -5.26
C ASP A 47 -11.07 -9.96 -4.05
N VAL A 48 -10.84 -8.67 -4.30
CA VAL A 48 -10.89 -7.61 -3.29
C VAL A 48 -11.80 -6.46 -3.71
N SER A 49 -12.42 -5.83 -2.73
CA SER A 49 -13.07 -4.54 -2.87
C SER A 49 -12.20 -3.46 -2.23
N VAL A 50 -11.81 -2.47 -3.01
CA VAL A 50 -11.11 -1.27 -2.57
C VAL A 50 -12.09 -0.11 -2.56
N ARG A 51 -12.36 0.42 -1.37
CA ARG A 51 -13.26 1.56 -1.15
C ARG A 51 -12.47 2.80 -0.82
N ALA A 52 -12.76 3.88 -1.54
CA ALA A 52 -12.13 5.18 -1.38
C ALA A 52 -13.18 6.23 -0.98
N MET A 53 -12.99 6.86 0.18
CA MET A 53 -13.89 7.90 0.69
C MET A 53 -13.11 9.13 1.13
N ALA A 54 -13.42 10.27 0.51
CA ALA A 54 -13.01 11.57 1.02
C ALA A 54 -14.04 12.05 2.05
N THR A 55 -13.66 12.16 3.32
CA THR A 55 -14.59 12.52 4.42
C THR A 55 -14.48 13.97 4.85
N ILE A 56 -13.28 14.56 4.75
CA ILE A 56 -12.99 15.90 5.25
C ILE A 56 -12.01 16.61 4.32
N PHE A 57 -12.20 17.91 4.14
CA PHE A 57 -11.18 18.80 3.59
C PHE A 57 -10.69 19.78 4.65
N LYS A 58 -9.44 20.20 4.53
CA LYS A 58 -8.82 21.28 5.31
C LYS A 58 -8.75 22.53 4.45
N LYS A 59 -8.81 23.69 5.08
CA LYS A 59 -8.52 25.00 4.49
C LYS A 59 -7.13 25.42 4.95
N ILE A 60 -6.24 25.70 3.99
CA ILE A 60 -4.83 25.98 4.24
C ILE A 60 -4.50 27.35 3.66
N ARG A 61 -3.95 28.26 4.48
CA ARG A 61 -3.57 29.61 4.04
C ARG A 61 -2.40 29.55 3.05
N PHE A 62 -2.44 30.33 1.97
CA PHE A 62 -1.42 30.25 0.91
C PHE A 62 0.02 30.51 1.38
N GLU A 63 0.22 31.55 2.20
CA GLU A 63 1.57 31.97 2.60
C GLU A 63 2.07 31.16 3.78
N THR A 64 1.28 31.08 4.85
CA THR A 64 1.73 30.48 6.11
C THR A 64 1.59 28.96 6.14
N HIS A 65 0.83 28.37 5.21
CA HIS A 65 0.47 26.94 5.21
C HIS A 65 -0.23 26.50 6.50
N GLU A 66 -0.82 27.44 7.25
CA GLU A 66 -1.55 27.14 8.46
C GLU A 66 -2.93 26.58 8.13
N ASN A 67 -3.35 25.58 8.92
CA ASN A 67 -4.71 25.07 8.88
C ASN A 67 -5.64 26.10 9.53
N ILE A 68 -6.49 26.71 8.71
CA ILE A 68 -7.44 27.75 9.15
C ILE A 68 -8.87 27.20 9.30
N GLY A 69 -9.06 25.90 9.10
CA GLY A 69 -10.35 25.24 9.32
C GLY A 69 -10.51 23.95 8.51
N SER A 70 -11.65 23.29 8.70
CA SER A 70 -12.02 22.09 7.95
C SER A 70 -13.52 22.05 7.65
N GLY A 71 -13.91 21.18 6.73
CA GLY A 71 -15.32 20.95 6.41
C GLY A 71 -15.56 19.51 5.93
N PRO A 72 -16.78 18.98 6.13
CA PRO A 72 -17.12 17.64 5.68
C PRO A 72 -17.25 17.58 4.15
N ILE A 73 -16.94 16.43 3.59
CA ILE A 73 -17.17 16.08 2.18
C ILE A 73 -18.27 15.03 2.15
N TYR A 74 -19.34 15.31 1.39
CA TYR A 74 -20.42 14.37 1.16
C TYR A 74 -20.33 13.87 -0.29
N LEU A 75 -19.42 12.93 -0.52
CA LEU A 75 -19.31 12.21 -1.78
C LEU A 75 -19.65 10.74 -1.53
N PRO A 76 -20.26 10.06 -2.52
CA PRO A 76 -20.42 8.61 -2.43
C PRO A 76 -19.05 7.94 -2.37
N GLU A 77 -18.95 6.83 -1.67
CA GLU A 77 -17.75 5.99 -1.70
C GLU A 77 -17.52 5.49 -3.12
N GLU A 78 -16.29 5.61 -3.61
CA GLU A 78 -15.88 4.97 -4.85
C GLU A 78 -15.41 3.56 -4.52
N GLU A 79 -16.01 2.57 -5.18
CA GLU A 79 -15.70 1.16 -4.98
C GLU A 79 -15.08 0.57 -6.25
N LEU A 80 -13.93 -0.08 -6.08
CA LEU A 80 -13.20 -0.80 -7.11
C LEU A 80 -13.16 -2.27 -6.74
N HIS A 81 -13.80 -3.10 -7.56
CA HIS A 81 -13.68 -4.55 -7.48
C HIS A 81 -12.56 -4.99 -8.42
N THR A 82 -11.57 -5.69 -7.88
CA THR A 82 -10.37 -6.11 -8.61
C THR A 82 -9.77 -7.36 -7.98
N SER A 83 -8.90 -8.04 -8.70
CA SER A 83 -8.11 -9.14 -8.13
C SER A 83 -6.91 -8.59 -7.34
N SER A 84 -6.52 -9.30 -6.29
CA SER A 84 -5.33 -9.01 -5.51
C SER A 84 -4.53 -10.28 -5.22
N ALA A 85 -3.21 -10.14 -5.18
CA ALA A 85 -2.33 -11.05 -4.47
C ALA A 85 -1.94 -10.44 -3.12
N TRP A 86 -1.73 -11.25 -2.10
CA TRP A 86 -1.23 -10.78 -0.83
C TRP A 86 -0.25 -11.74 -0.21
N ILE A 87 0.56 -11.20 0.69
CA ILE A 87 1.45 -11.99 1.55
C ILE A 87 1.30 -11.55 2.99
N SER A 88 1.05 -12.51 3.88
CA SER A 88 0.79 -12.35 5.29
C SER A 88 1.81 -13.11 6.13
N LEU A 89 2.19 -12.54 7.28
CA LEU A 89 3.02 -13.23 8.28
C LEU A 89 2.13 -13.92 9.30
N ASN A 90 2.28 -15.24 9.46
CA ASN A 90 1.52 -16.06 10.41
C ASN A 90 2.05 -15.95 11.84
N LYS A 91 3.29 -15.46 12.00
CA LYS A 91 3.95 -15.34 13.29
C LYS A 91 3.60 -14.01 13.95
N GLU A 92 3.26 -14.04 15.23
CA GLU A 92 3.28 -12.84 16.04
C GLU A 92 4.71 -12.29 16.08
N LEU A 93 4.91 -11.13 15.45
CA LEU A 93 6.18 -10.41 15.44
C LEU A 93 6.33 -9.63 16.74
N SER A 94 6.13 -10.28 17.89
CA SER A 94 6.20 -9.66 19.21
C SER A 94 7.59 -9.06 19.53
N GLU A 95 8.64 -9.50 18.82
CA GLU A 95 9.97 -8.87 18.82
C GLU A 95 10.00 -7.47 18.17
N PHE A 96 9.07 -7.20 17.25
CA PHE A 96 8.83 -5.88 16.71
C PHE A 96 7.78 -5.18 17.58
N GLY A 97 8.14 -4.03 18.16
CA GLY A 97 7.13 -3.11 18.67
C GLY A 97 6.17 -2.71 17.54
N HIS A 98 4.93 -2.38 17.88
CA HIS A 98 3.87 -2.06 16.92
C HIS A 98 4.33 -1.03 15.87
N ASP A 99 4.88 0.10 16.31
CA ASP A 99 5.32 1.20 15.44
C ASP A 99 6.45 0.77 14.49
N ARG A 100 7.39 -0.03 15.00
CA ARG A 100 8.53 -0.53 14.21
C ARG A 100 8.10 -1.53 13.16
N LEU A 101 7.09 -2.36 13.45
CA LEU A 101 6.50 -3.27 12.47
C LEU A 101 5.81 -2.47 11.35
N GLU A 102 5.03 -1.46 11.72
CA GLU A 102 4.34 -0.59 10.76
C GLU A 102 5.34 0.12 9.84
N GLU A 103 6.37 0.77 10.39
CA GLU A 103 7.44 1.39 9.61
C GLU A 103 8.15 0.38 8.69
N GLY A 104 8.45 -0.81 9.20
CA GLY A 104 9.08 -1.88 8.42
C GLY A 104 8.20 -2.37 7.27
N LEU A 105 6.89 -2.50 7.47
CA LEU A 105 5.94 -2.90 6.41
C LEU A 105 5.79 -1.80 5.36
N ILE A 106 5.75 -0.52 5.78
CA ILE A 106 5.74 0.62 4.87
C ILE A 106 7.01 0.61 4.01
N GLY A 107 8.18 0.46 4.63
CA GLY A 107 9.45 0.39 3.90
C GLY A 107 9.55 -0.81 2.97
N THR A 108 9.02 -1.96 3.39
CA THR A 108 8.96 -3.18 2.58
C THR A 108 8.04 -2.99 1.38
N SER A 109 6.85 -2.42 1.58
CA SER A 109 5.91 -2.07 0.52
C SER A 109 6.53 -1.09 -0.47
N GLN A 110 7.25 -0.07 0.00
CA GLN A 110 7.94 0.87 -0.89
C GLN A 110 9.01 0.18 -1.74
N ALA A 111 9.78 -0.75 -1.18
CA ALA A 111 10.74 -1.53 -1.96
C ALA A 111 10.05 -2.44 -2.99
N LEU A 112 8.95 -3.08 -2.61
CA LEU A 112 8.15 -3.92 -3.49
C LEU A 112 7.52 -3.14 -4.66
N LYS A 113 7.12 -1.87 -4.46
CA LYS A 113 6.62 -1.00 -5.54
C LYS A 113 7.63 -0.77 -6.67
N HIS A 114 8.93 -0.89 -6.38
CA HIS A 114 9.97 -0.77 -7.41
C HIS A 114 10.13 -2.06 -8.22
N ILE A 115 10.02 -3.23 -7.57
CA ILE A 115 10.32 -4.53 -8.19
C ILE A 115 9.10 -5.19 -8.82
N ALA A 116 7.92 -5.10 -8.19
CA ALA A 116 6.72 -5.77 -8.68
C ALA A 116 6.36 -5.35 -10.12
N PRO A 117 6.33 -4.04 -10.48
CA PRO A 117 6.05 -3.61 -11.85
C PRO A 117 7.11 -4.09 -12.87
N LEU A 118 8.39 -4.13 -12.46
CA LEU A 118 9.47 -4.66 -13.31
C LEU A 118 9.28 -6.16 -13.60
N PHE A 119 8.82 -6.93 -12.60
CA PHE A 119 8.58 -8.36 -12.76
C PHE A 119 7.39 -8.66 -13.67
N VAL A 120 6.27 -7.93 -13.49
CA VAL A 120 5.10 -8.14 -14.36
C VAL A 120 5.21 -7.42 -15.71
N MET A 121 6.18 -6.51 -15.87
CA MET A 121 6.39 -5.64 -17.03
C MET A 121 5.23 -4.67 -17.26
N CYS A 122 4.80 -3.98 -16.20
CA CYS A 122 3.75 -2.96 -16.26
C CYS A 122 4.28 -1.58 -15.85
N ASP A 123 3.44 -0.55 -16.01
CA ASP A 123 3.74 0.76 -15.43
C ASP A 123 3.57 0.69 -13.90
N PRO A 124 4.40 1.40 -13.11
CA PRO A 124 4.24 1.45 -11.65
C PRO A 124 2.86 1.93 -11.17
N SER A 125 2.10 2.65 -12.01
CA SER A 125 0.75 3.10 -11.69
C SER A 125 -0.36 2.06 -11.98
N ASP A 126 -0.02 0.91 -12.58
CA ASP A 126 -0.98 -0.17 -12.87
C ASP A 126 -1.17 -1.13 -11.68
N VAL A 127 -0.18 -1.21 -10.78
CA VAL A 127 -0.21 -2.09 -9.59
C VAL A 127 -0.01 -1.26 -8.33
N TYR A 128 -0.96 -1.36 -7.40
CA TYR A 128 -0.82 -0.78 -6.07
C TYR A 128 -0.27 -1.79 -5.09
N VAL A 129 0.69 -1.36 -4.28
CA VAL A 129 1.23 -2.13 -3.15
C VAL A 129 0.87 -1.41 -1.86
N VAL A 130 0.10 -2.06 -1.00
CA VAL A 130 -0.45 -1.43 0.22
C VAL A 130 -0.17 -2.32 1.44
N PRO A 131 0.52 -1.78 2.47
CA PRO A 131 0.77 -2.50 3.71
C PRO A 131 -0.39 -2.32 4.71
N HIS A 132 -0.83 -3.41 5.34
CA HIS A 132 -1.76 -3.41 6.47
C HIS A 132 -1.08 -4.10 7.67
N VAL A 133 -0.95 -3.39 8.80
CA VAL A 133 -0.39 -3.96 10.04
C VAL A 133 -1.25 -5.10 10.58
N LYS A 134 -2.58 -4.96 10.43
CA LYS A 134 -3.56 -6.02 10.68
C LYS A 134 -4.60 -5.99 9.57
N ALA A 135 -4.60 -7.01 8.72
CA ALA A 135 -5.61 -7.12 7.68
C ALA A 135 -6.97 -7.55 8.26
N ALA A 136 -8.06 -7.05 7.68
CA ALA A 136 -9.40 -7.31 8.21
C ALA A 136 -9.85 -8.77 8.07
N HIS A 137 -9.28 -9.53 7.12
CA HIS A 137 -9.72 -10.91 6.83
C HIS A 137 -9.04 -11.96 7.71
N ASN A 138 -7.77 -11.77 8.08
CA ASN A 138 -6.99 -12.76 8.85
C ASN A 138 -6.30 -12.18 10.09
N GLU A 139 -6.46 -10.88 10.38
CA GLU A 139 -5.85 -10.15 11.50
C GLU A 139 -4.30 -10.16 11.52
N LYS A 140 -3.68 -10.56 10.40
CA LYS A 140 -2.22 -10.68 10.26
C LYS A 140 -1.60 -9.46 9.58
N PRO A 141 -0.30 -9.17 9.82
CA PRO A 141 0.46 -8.22 9.04
C PRO A 141 0.55 -8.67 7.59
N THR A 142 0.03 -7.86 6.67
CA THR A 142 -0.21 -8.27 5.28
C THR A 142 0.18 -7.16 4.31
N ILE A 143 0.82 -7.51 3.20
CA ILE A 143 1.05 -6.60 2.08
C ILE A 143 0.19 -7.07 0.90
N PHE A 144 -0.68 -6.18 0.43
CA PHE A 144 -1.55 -6.41 -0.72
C PHE A 144 -0.93 -5.83 -1.99
N PHE A 145 -1.11 -6.56 -3.08
CA PHE A 145 -0.83 -6.16 -4.45
C PHE A 145 -2.16 -6.24 -5.21
N TYR A 146 -2.66 -5.14 -5.75
CA TYR A 146 -3.90 -5.17 -6.51
C TYR A 146 -3.80 -4.32 -7.78
N ASP A 147 -4.57 -4.72 -8.79
CA ASP A 147 -4.61 -4.06 -10.08
C ASP A 147 -5.49 -2.80 -9.98
N ARG A 148 -5.05 -1.68 -10.58
CA ARG A 148 -5.86 -0.45 -10.63
C ARG A 148 -7.12 -0.58 -11.49
N TYR A 149 -7.20 -1.61 -12.32
CA TYR A 149 -8.28 -1.78 -13.29
C TYR A 149 -9.46 -2.57 -12.71
N PRO A 150 -10.71 -2.12 -12.93
CA PRO A 150 -11.90 -2.88 -12.52
C PRO A 150 -11.93 -4.27 -13.15
N GLY A 151 -12.21 -5.28 -12.33
CA GLY A 151 -12.25 -6.69 -12.72
C GLY A 151 -10.88 -7.38 -12.77
N GLY A 152 -9.77 -6.66 -12.53
CA GLY A 152 -8.42 -7.20 -12.66
C GLY A 152 -8.02 -7.47 -14.11
N ILE A 153 -6.73 -7.36 -14.39
CA ILE A 153 -6.17 -7.68 -15.72
C ILE A 153 -5.11 -8.79 -15.66
N GLY A 154 -4.97 -9.42 -14.50
CA GLY A 154 -4.09 -10.56 -14.27
C GLY A 154 -2.67 -10.17 -13.82
N LEU A 155 -2.41 -8.90 -13.48
CA LEU A 155 -1.10 -8.53 -12.93
C LEU A 155 -0.92 -9.15 -11.54
N SER A 156 -1.96 -9.06 -10.71
CA SER A 156 -2.01 -9.69 -9.39
C SER A 156 -1.83 -11.21 -9.44
N GLU A 157 -2.40 -11.91 -10.43
CA GLU A 157 -2.20 -13.36 -10.57
C GLU A 157 -0.75 -13.71 -10.93
N LYS A 158 -0.13 -12.92 -11.80
CA LYS A 158 1.29 -13.06 -12.16
C LYS A 158 2.20 -12.76 -10.97
N ILE A 159 1.85 -11.76 -10.15
CA ILE A 159 2.54 -11.46 -8.88
C ILE A 159 2.41 -12.64 -7.93
N TYR A 160 1.22 -13.18 -7.72
CA TYR A 160 1.00 -14.36 -6.88
C TYR A 160 1.89 -15.54 -7.30
N SER A 161 1.99 -15.79 -8.60
CA SER A 161 2.82 -16.88 -9.14
C SER A 161 4.32 -16.61 -8.96
N GLY A 162 4.75 -15.35 -9.03
CA GLY A 162 6.16 -14.94 -8.99
C GLY A 162 6.62 -14.27 -7.69
N ILE A 163 5.82 -14.28 -6.63
CA ILE A 163 6.04 -13.44 -5.45
C ILE A 163 7.38 -13.70 -4.77
N GLU A 164 7.85 -14.94 -4.81
CA GLU A 164 9.12 -15.35 -4.21
C GLU A 164 10.30 -14.72 -4.94
N GLU A 165 10.23 -14.65 -6.27
CA GLU A 165 11.25 -14.00 -7.09
C GLU A 165 11.23 -12.49 -6.86
N ILE A 166 10.03 -11.89 -6.79
CA ILE A 166 9.85 -10.48 -6.43
C ILE A 166 10.51 -10.18 -5.08
N LEU A 167 10.27 -11.00 -4.06
CA LEU A 167 10.86 -10.83 -2.73
C LEU A 167 12.39 -10.99 -2.75
N LYS A 168 12.93 -11.99 -3.47
CA LYS A 168 14.39 -12.19 -3.62
C LYS A 168 15.05 -10.99 -4.27
N GLN A 169 14.50 -10.50 -5.39
CA GLN A 169 15.02 -9.34 -6.10
C GLN A 169 14.88 -8.06 -5.28
N THR A 170 13.78 -7.89 -4.55
CA THR A 170 13.57 -6.76 -3.63
C THR A 170 14.62 -6.75 -2.52
N LYS A 171 14.87 -7.90 -1.89
CA LYS A 171 15.93 -8.04 -0.88
C LYS A 171 17.30 -7.70 -1.45
N GLN A 172 17.61 -8.17 -2.66
CA GLN A 172 18.88 -7.90 -3.31
C GLN A 172 19.04 -6.39 -3.64
N MET A 173 17.99 -5.74 -4.13
CA MET A 173 17.95 -4.30 -4.37
C MET A 173 18.21 -3.51 -3.08
N VAL A 174 17.51 -3.84 -1.99
CA VAL A 174 17.66 -3.15 -0.71
C VAL A 174 19.08 -3.34 -0.14
N LYS A 175 19.63 -4.56 -0.20
CA LYS A 175 21.00 -4.84 0.28
C LYS A 175 22.07 -4.11 -0.53
N ASN A 176 21.92 -4.01 -1.85
CA ASN A 176 22.90 -3.37 -2.72
C ASN A 176 22.80 -1.84 -2.75
N CYS A 177 21.73 -1.28 -2.20
CA CYS A 177 21.59 0.17 -2.09
C CYS A 177 22.68 0.75 -1.16
N GLN A 178 23.30 1.87 -1.53
CA GLN A 178 24.38 2.49 -0.77
C GLN A 178 23.88 3.37 0.41
N CYS A 179 22.56 3.46 0.63
CA CYS A 179 21.99 4.23 1.74
C CYS A 179 22.28 3.59 3.11
N SER A 180 22.39 4.39 4.16
CA SER A 180 22.48 3.89 5.54
C SER A 180 21.13 3.35 6.01
N ASP A 181 20.11 4.21 5.97
CA ASP A 181 18.85 3.96 6.70
C ASP A 181 17.60 3.97 5.82
N GLY A 182 17.72 4.39 4.57
CA GLY A 182 16.65 4.41 3.59
C GLY A 182 16.84 5.53 2.56
N CYS A 183 16.30 5.36 1.36
CA CYS A 183 16.22 6.42 0.35
C CYS A 183 14.99 6.20 -0.53
N PRO A 184 14.56 7.22 -1.31
CA PRO A 184 13.36 7.11 -2.14
C PRO A 184 13.43 5.96 -3.16
N SER A 185 14.63 5.56 -3.57
CA SER A 185 14.88 4.48 -4.53
C SER A 185 14.89 3.07 -3.92
N CYS A 186 14.85 2.94 -2.59
CA CYS A 186 14.79 1.63 -1.94
C CYS A 186 13.54 1.48 -1.07
N ILE A 187 13.64 1.80 0.22
CA ILE A 187 12.57 1.61 1.21
C ILE A 187 11.80 2.91 1.51
N GLY A 188 12.15 4.02 0.86
CA GLY A 188 11.61 5.35 1.17
C GLY A 188 12.45 6.11 2.21
N THR A 189 12.03 7.36 2.46
CA THR A 189 12.64 8.26 3.45
C THR A 189 11.76 8.50 4.67
N ASP A 190 10.54 7.99 4.64
CA ASP A 190 9.49 8.33 5.63
C ASP A 190 9.57 7.46 6.90
N THR A 191 10.50 6.52 6.94
CA THR A 191 10.71 5.65 8.11
C THR A 191 11.58 6.38 9.14
N ALA A 192 11.00 6.74 10.29
CA ALA A 192 11.66 7.55 11.32
C ALA A 192 12.77 6.80 12.10
N SER A 193 12.81 5.46 12.02
CA SER A 193 13.78 4.64 12.75
C SER A 193 15.19 4.62 12.16
N ILE A 194 16.19 4.69 13.05
CA ILE A 194 17.64 4.62 12.77
C ILE A 194 18.10 3.23 12.24
N HIS A 195 17.19 2.26 12.06
CA HIS A 195 17.50 0.91 11.57
C HIS A 195 16.52 0.36 10.53
N SER A 196 15.77 1.24 9.86
CA SER A 196 14.67 0.87 8.97
C SER A 196 15.10 -0.10 7.86
N LYS A 197 16.30 0.07 7.30
CA LYS A 197 16.86 -0.84 6.28
C LYS A 197 17.07 -2.26 6.79
N ASN A 198 17.59 -2.43 8.00
CA ASN A 198 17.79 -3.75 8.59
C ASN A 198 16.45 -4.43 8.90
N ASP A 199 15.46 -3.66 9.30
CA ASP A 199 14.12 -4.15 9.61
C ASP A 199 13.39 -4.63 8.36
N VAL A 200 13.48 -3.86 7.27
CA VAL A 200 12.97 -4.29 5.96
C VAL A 200 13.65 -5.57 5.48
N VAL A 201 14.99 -5.68 5.61
CA VAL A 201 15.70 -6.91 5.23
C VAL A 201 15.24 -8.10 6.08
N LYS A 202 15.04 -7.93 7.38
CA LYS A 202 14.51 -8.98 8.27
C LYS A 202 13.08 -9.38 7.89
N LEU A 203 12.21 -8.42 7.59
CA LEU A 203 10.85 -8.70 7.13
C LEU A 203 10.85 -9.45 5.80
N LEU A 204 11.68 -9.03 4.84
CA LEU A 204 11.86 -9.76 3.58
C LEU A 204 12.40 -11.18 3.81
N ASP A 205 13.28 -11.38 4.79
CA ASP A 205 13.75 -12.73 5.16
C ASP A 205 12.64 -13.59 5.76
N LEU A 206 11.76 -13.02 6.58
CA LEU A 206 10.60 -13.72 7.13
C LEU A 206 9.60 -14.08 6.02
N PHE A 207 9.35 -13.15 5.10
CA PHE A 207 8.52 -13.41 3.92
C PHE A 207 9.12 -14.47 2.99
N LEU A 208 10.46 -14.56 2.89
CA LEU A 208 11.16 -15.53 2.02
C LEU A 208 11.34 -16.92 2.63
N LYS A 209 11.50 -17.03 3.95
CA LYS A 209 11.65 -18.33 4.63
C LYS A 209 10.45 -19.26 4.43
N ALA A 210 9.36 -18.70 3.94
CA ALA A 210 8.08 -19.37 3.85
C ALA A 210 7.51 -19.48 2.43
N ALA A 211 8.34 -19.12 1.45
CA ALA A 211 8.15 -19.36 0.03
C ALA A 211 8.74 -20.72 -0.44
N VAL A 212 9.28 -21.55 0.47
CA VAL A 212 9.93 -22.84 0.16
C VAL A 212 9.17 -23.99 0.79
#